data_AF-A0A173U3P4-F1
#
_entry.id   AF-A0A173U3P4-F1
#
_cell.length_a   1.000
_cell.length_b   1.000
_cell.length_c   1.000
_cell.angle_alpha   90.00
_cell.angle_beta   90.00
_cell.angle_gamma   90.00
#
_symmetry.space_group_name_H-M   'P 1'
#
loop_
_entity.id
_entity.type
_entity.pdbx_description
1 polymer ?
#
loop_
_entity_poly.entity_id
_entity_poly.type
_entity_poly.pdbx_seq_one_letter_code
_entity_poly.pdbx_strand_id
1 'polypeptide(L)'
;MGKAENGEIREVTANIWEDRKHHLWFPLSFTKYTVGNGRLYVNSGFLSSREDECLLYRITDITLYRSLPQRIFGTGTIELHTKDRSTPVIRLENIAKSAEVKRVLSDLIEREREEKHVVGRDMYGAISHIDPMEEIQDDHM
;
A
#
# COMPACT_ATOMS: atom_id res chain seq x y z
N MET A 1 -15.66 -39.41 -4.50
CA MET A 1 -16.45 -38.32 -3.86
C MET A 1 -15.82 -38.03 -2.50
N GLY A 2 -14.89 -37.10 -2.33
CA GLY A 2 -14.96 -35.69 -2.73
C GLY A 2 -15.11 -34.85 -1.46
N LYS A 3 -14.12 -34.92 -0.55
CA LYS A 3 -13.99 -33.98 0.57
C LYS A 3 -12.97 -32.94 0.10
N ALA A 4 -13.46 -31.82 -0.41
CA ALA A 4 -12.61 -30.65 -0.61
C ALA A 4 -12.40 -30.02 0.77
N GLU A 5 -11.28 -30.38 1.36
CA GLU A 5 -10.58 -29.64 2.40
C GLU A 5 -10.18 -28.27 1.82
N ASN A 6 -11.13 -27.33 1.85
CA ASN A 6 -10.89 -25.95 1.44
C ASN A 6 -10.05 -25.26 2.51
N GLY A 7 -8.74 -25.36 2.30
CA GLY A 7 -7.72 -24.34 2.51
C GLY A 7 -7.84 -23.53 3.79
N GLU A 8 -6.89 -23.74 4.70
CA GLU A 8 -6.44 -22.68 5.60
C GLU A 8 -6.10 -21.42 4.77
N ILE A 9 -7.04 -20.51 4.58
CA ILE A 9 -6.74 -19.13 4.18
C ILE A 9 -6.23 -18.44 5.44
N ARG A 10 -5.01 -18.78 5.85
CA ARG A 10 -4.27 -18.00 6.82
C ARG A 10 -3.73 -16.78 6.11
N GLU A 11 -4.57 -15.76 5.93
CA GLU A 11 -4.00 -14.43 5.82
C GLU A 11 -3.64 -14.01 7.24
N VAL A 12 -2.39 -14.28 7.65
CA VAL A 12 -1.83 -13.71 8.87
C VAL A 12 -1.59 -12.22 8.58
N THR A 13 -2.66 -11.44 8.55
CA THR A 13 -2.60 -9.99 8.45
C THR A 13 -2.24 -9.47 9.83
N ALA A 14 -0.94 -9.28 10.07
CA ALA A 14 -0.50 -8.33 11.07
C ALA A 14 -0.86 -6.94 10.55
N ASN A 15 -2.10 -6.51 10.75
CA ASN A 15 -2.53 -5.16 10.42
C ASN A 15 -1.67 -4.18 11.23
N ILE A 16 -0.88 -3.38 10.53
CA ILE A 16 -0.01 -2.37 11.14
C ILE A 16 -0.85 -1.16 11.56
N TRP A 17 -1.90 -0.87 10.79
CA TRP A 17 -2.85 0.18 11.08
C TRP A 17 -4.23 -0.14 10.48
N GLU A 18 -5.28 0.24 11.20
CA GLU A 18 -6.67 0.14 10.75
C GLU A 18 -7.44 1.37 11.27
N ASP A 19 -8.29 1.94 10.41
CA ASP A 19 -9.26 2.96 10.82
C ASP A 19 -10.49 2.95 9.91
N ARG A 20 -11.50 3.74 10.26
CA ARG A 20 -12.70 3.98 9.46
C ARG A 20 -12.84 5.44 9.13
N LYS A 21 -13.58 5.73 8.06
CA LYS A 21 -14.02 7.11 7.80
C LYS A 21 -14.91 7.57 8.96
N HIS A 22 -14.56 8.70 9.58
CA HIS A 22 -15.40 9.26 10.64
C HIS A 22 -16.45 10.22 10.08
N HIS A 23 -17.60 10.27 10.73
CA HIS A 23 -18.54 11.38 10.63
C HIS A 23 -18.35 12.27 11.85
N LEU A 24 -17.85 13.49 11.63
CA LEU A 24 -17.35 14.37 12.69
C LEU A 24 -16.21 13.70 13.49
N TRP A 25 -16.52 13.09 14.63
CA TRP A 25 -15.57 12.30 15.46
C TRP A 25 -16.01 10.84 15.67
N PHE A 26 -17.16 10.42 15.13
CA PHE A 26 -17.67 9.05 15.29
C PHE A 26 -17.31 8.16 14.09
N PRO A 27 -16.85 6.92 14.29
CA PRO A 27 -16.47 6.00 13.21
C PRO A 27 -17.69 5.33 12.55
N LEU A 28 -18.72 6.12 12.23
CA LEU A 28 -19.98 5.67 11.63
C LEU A 28 -19.89 5.72 10.11
N SER A 29 -19.08 4.83 9.55
CA SER A 29 -19.00 4.62 8.10
C SER A 29 -18.82 3.15 7.77
N PHE A 30 -19.29 2.79 6.58
CA PHE A 30 -19.01 1.50 5.94
C PHE A 30 -17.70 1.52 5.15
N THR A 31 -16.95 2.63 5.21
CA THR A 31 -15.60 2.73 4.64
C THR A 31 -14.55 2.42 5.70
N LYS A 32 -13.81 1.34 5.50
CA LYS A 32 -12.71 0.88 6.34
C LYS A 32 -11.40 0.94 5.57
N TYR A 33 -10.36 1.43 6.23
CA TYR A 33 -9.01 1.56 5.72
C TYR A 33 -8.10 0.65 6.54
N THR A 34 -7.29 -0.15 5.86
CA THR A 34 -6.35 -1.06 6.53
C THR A 34 -4.99 -0.95 5.85
N VAL A 35 -3.92 -1.00 6.62
CA VAL A 35 -2.55 -1.13 6.11
C VAL A 35 -1.90 -2.36 6.71
N GLY A 36 -1.38 -3.21 5.84
CA GLY A 36 -0.70 -4.46 6.20
C GLY A 36 -0.04 -5.07 4.98
N ASN A 37 0.97 -5.93 5.19
CA ASN A 37 1.62 -6.69 4.12
C ASN A 37 2.09 -5.83 2.92
N GLY A 38 2.61 -4.63 3.19
CA GLY A 38 3.07 -3.69 2.15
C GLY A 38 1.95 -3.09 1.28
N ARG A 39 0.69 -3.18 1.72
CA ARG A 39 -0.51 -2.74 0.99
C ARG A 39 -1.41 -1.85 1.85
N LEU A 40 -2.09 -0.93 1.17
CA LEU A 40 -3.24 -0.18 1.66
C LEU A 40 -4.50 -0.79 1.05
N TYR A 41 -5.47 -1.11 1.89
CA TYR A 41 -6.78 -1.62 1.52
C TYR A 41 -7.85 -0.60 1.83
N VAL A 42 -8.73 -0.35 0.87
CA VAL A 42 -9.90 0.51 1.00
C VAL A 42 -11.14 -0.35 0.78
N ASN A 43 -11.81 -0.67 1.88
CA ASN A 43 -13.04 -1.42 1.87
C ASN A 43 -14.23 -0.47 1.97
N SER A 44 -15.17 -0.53 1.04
CA SER A 44 -16.33 0.37 1.01
C SER A 44 -17.61 -0.32 0.55
N GLY A 45 -18.74 0.22 0.99
CA GLY A 45 -20.07 -0.14 0.50
C GLY A 45 -21.02 -0.64 1.60
N PHE A 46 -22.33 -0.50 1.35
CA PHE A 46 -23.38 -0.73 2.34
C PHE A 46 -24.16 -2.02 2.08
N LEU A 47 -24.69 -2.18 0.86
CA LEU A 47 -25.41 -3.39 0.41
C LEU A 47 -24.53 -4.32 -0.44
N SER A 48 -23.44 -3.78 -0.98
CA SER A 48 -22.38 -4.50 -1.67
C SER A 48 -21.05 -4.05 -1.08
N SER A 49 -20.03 -4.90 -1.14
CA SER A 49 -18.67 -4.57 -0.70
C SER A 49 -17.75 -4.47 -1.91
N ARG A 50 -16.94 -3.42 -1.94
CA ARG A 50 -15.83 -3.23 -2.87
C ARG A 50 -14.55 -3.05 -2.08
N GLU A 51 -13.54 -3.83 -2.41
CA GLU A 51 -12.19 -3.70 -1.89
C GLU A 51 -11.27 -3.22 -3.00
N ASP A 52 -10.63 -2.07 -2.79
CA ASP A 52 -9.55 -1.58 -3.64
C ASP A 52 -8.22 -1.71 -2.87
N GLU A 53 -7.18 -2.23 -3.53
CA GLU A 53 -5.85 -2.36 -2.93
C GLU A 53 -4.81 -1.51 -3.65
N CYS A 54 -3.85 -0.98 -2.89
CA CYS A 54 -2.72 -0.23 -3.41
C CYS A 54 -1.43 -0.66 -2.70
N LEU A 55 -0.42 -1.05 -3.49
CA LEU A 55 0.92 -1.35 -2.97
C LEU A 55 1.58 -0.06 -2.47
N LEU A 56 2.09 -0.07 -1.23
CA LEU A 56 2.66 1.12 -0.60
C LEU A 56 3.83 1.69 -1.39
N TYR A 57 4.71 0.85 -1.95
CA TYR A 57 5.83 1.31 -2.76
C TYR A 57 5.42 2.08 -4.05
N ARG A 58 4.14 1.97 -4.47
CA ARG A 58 3.61 2.70 -5.64
C ARG A 58 3.09 4.10 -5.28
N ILE A 59 2.93 4.41 -4.01
CA ILE A 59 2.47 5.72 -3.53
C ILE A 59 3.64 6.70 -3.65
N THR A 60 3.46 7.78 -4.42
CA THR A 60 4.49 8.78 -4.74
C THR A 60 4.48 10.00 -3.86
N ASP A 61 3.30 10.42 -3.41
CA ASP A 61 3.15 11.61 -2.58
C ASP A 61 2.04 11.40 -1.56
N ILE A 62 2.17 12.06 -0.42
CA ILE A 62 1.21 12.03 0.69
C ILE A 62 0.93 13.43 1.22
N THR A 63 -0.30 13.87 1.04
CA THR A 63 -0.78 15.20 1.44
C THR A 63 -1.85 15.10 2.53
N LEU A 64 -1.80 16.00 3.52
CA LEU A 64 -2.81 16.10 4.57
C LEU A 64 -3.65 17.36 4.37
N TYR A 65 -4.95 17.17 4.12
CA TYR A 65 -5.93 18.23 4.05
C TYR A 65 -6.79 18.28 5.32
N ARG A 66 -7.02 19.48 5.86
CA ARG A 66 -7.89 19.71 7.03
C ARG A 66 -8.72 20.98 6.85
N SER A 67 -10.01 20.80 6.61
CA SER A 67 -11.01 21.89 6.67
C SER A 67 -11.22 22.38 8.11
N LEU A 68 -11.87 23.53 8.27
CA LEU A 68 -12.17 24.10 9.59
C LEU A 68 -12.93 23.12 10.52
N PRO A 69 -14.02 22.44 10.09
CA PRO A 69 -14.70 21.46 10.94
C PRO A 69 -13.79 20.30 11.33
N GLN A 70 -13.03 19.75 10.39
CA GLN A 70 -12.11 18.64 10.65
C GLN A 70 -11.05 19.02 11.70
N ARG A 71 -10.53 20.25 11.66
CA ARG A 71 -9.61 20.75 12.69
C ARG A 71 -10.26 20.81 14.07
N ILE A 72 -11.53 21.22 14.16
CA ILE A 72 -12.28 21.28 15.41
C ILE A 72 -12.53 19.87 15.96
N PHE A 73 -12.88 18.92 15.10
CA PHE A 73 -13.17 17.53 15.48
C PHE A 73 -11.94 16.62 15.55
N GLY A 74 -10.73 17.15 15.34
CA GLY A 74 -9.49 16.37 15.40
C GLY A 74 -9.33 15.35 14.27
N THR A 75 -10.01 15.54 13.14
CA THR A 75 -9.94 14.67 11.96
C THR A 75 -9.20 15.35 10.80
N GLY A 76 -8.97 14.61 9.71
CA GLY A 76 -8.47 15.15 8.45
C GLY A 76 -8.58 14.16 7.31
N THR A 77 -8.34 14.63 6.09
CA THR A 77 -8.29 13.77 4.90
C THR A 77 -6.85 13.61 4.46
N ILE A 78 -6.38 12.37 4.36
CA ILE A 78 -5.05 12.03 3.82
C ILE A 78 -5.23 11.65 2.35
N GLU A 79 -4.56 12.40 1.46
CA GLU A 79 -4.56 12.17 0.02
C GLU A 79 -3.24 11.50 -0.37
N LEU A 80 -3.34 10.38 -1.08
CA LEU A 80 -2.22 9.57 -1.53
C LEU A 80 -2.21 9.56 -3.06
N HIS A 81 -1.12 10.02 -3.65
CA HIS A 81 -0.92 9.95 -5.10
C HIS A 81 -0.20 8.66 -5.46
N THR A 82 -0.65 7.98 -6.51
CA THR A 82 -0.07 6.71 -6.94
C THR A 82 0.44 6.79 -8.39
N LYS A 83 1.40 5.94 -8.74
CA LYS A 83 1.82 5.76 -10.16
C LYS A 83 0.80 4.98 -10.99
N ASP A 84 -0.27 4.46 -10.40
CA ASP A 84 -1.27 3.67 -11.10
C ASP A 84 -2.13 4.57 -11.99
N ARG A 85 -2.33 4.16 -13.25
CA ARG A 85 -3.17 4.89 -14.20
C ARG A 85 -4.65 4.76 -13.89
N SER A 86 -5.07 3.67 -13.25
CA SER A 86 -6.47 3.39 -12.95
C SER A 86 -6.99 4.17 -11.75
N THR A 87 -6.16 4.32 -10.71
CA THR A 87 -6.50 5.00 -9.45
C THR A 87 -5.37 5.96 -9.06
N PRO A 88 -5.30 7.14 -9.69
CA PRO A 88 -4.18 8.07 -9.49
C PRO A 88 -4.17 8.72 -8.10
N VAL A 89 -5.33 8.77 -7.43
CA VAL A 89 -5.50 9.43 -6.13
C VAL A 89 -6.39 8.57 -5.23
N ILE A 90 -5.92 8.28 -4.02
CA ILE A 90 -6.66 7.58 -2.96
C ILE A 90 -6.85 8.55 -1.79
N ARG A 91 -8.07 8.61 -1.25
CA ARG A 91 -8.41 9.51 -0.12
C ARG A 91 -8.85 8.71 1.10
N LEU A 92 -8.11 8.88 2.19
CA LEU A 92 -8.52 8.43 3.51
C LEU A 92 -9.25 9.59 4.19
N GLU A 93 -10.57 9.54 4.21
CA GLU A 93 -11.41 10.68 4.58
C GLU A 93 -11.74 10.68 6.08
N ASN A 94 -11.68 11.86 6.70
CA ASN A 94 -12.04 12.07 8.11
C ASN A 94 -11.38 11.06 9.06
N ILE A 95 -10.07 10.89 8.91
CA ILE A 95 -9.24 10.04 9.76
C ILE A 95 -8.97 10.77 11.08
N ALA A 96 -9.17 10.07 12.20
CA ALA A 96 -8.85 10.61 13.51
C ALA A 96 -7.34 10.70 13.71
N LYS A 97 -6.86 11.75 14.40
CA LYS A 97 -5.42 11.99 14.58
C LYS A 97 -4.65 11.97 13.25
N SER A 98 -5.27 12.50 12.19
CA SER A 98 -4.80 12.40 10.80
C SER A 98 -3.33 12.81 10.57
N ALA A 99 -2.78 13.72 11.37
CA ALA A 99 -1.36 14.10 11.28
C ALA A 99 -0.40 12.98 11.74
N GLU A 100 -0.77 12.25 12.79
CA GLU A 100 -0.02 11.10 13.29
C GLU A 100 -0.12 9.93 12.29
N VAL A 101 -1.33 9.65 11.82
CA VAL A 101 -1.56 8.62 10.80
C VAL A 101 -0.79 8.93 9.52
N LYS A 102 -0.77 10.18 9.06
CA LYS A 102 0.03 10.61 7.90
C LYS A 102 1.51 10.30 8.10
N ARG A 103 2.06 10.53 9.30
CA ARG A 103 3.46 10.21 9.60
C ARG A 103 3.71 8.70 9.52
N VAL A 104 2.87 7.90 10.19
CA VAL A 104 2.96 6.43 10.15
C VAL A 104 2.90 5.90 8.71
N LEU A 105 1.97 6.39 7.90
CA LEU A 105 1.87 6.00 6.49
C LEU A 105 3.12 6.38 5.70
N SER A 106 3.65 7.58 5.93
CA SER A 106 4.90 8.04 5.29
C SER A 106 6.06 7.10 5.62
N ASP A 107 6.23 6.75 6.88
CA ASP A 107 7.32 5.88 7.34
C ASP A 107 7.18 4.47 6.74
N LEU A 108 5.95 3.94 6.65
CA LEU A 108 5.69 2.64 6.01
C LEU A 108 5.96 2.65 4.50
N ILE A 109 5.60 3.73 3.80
CA ILE A 109 5.85 3.86 2.36
C ILE A 109 7.35 3.89 2.07
N GLU A 110 8.12 4.68 2.84
CA GLU A 110 9.57 4.77 2.65
C GLU A 110 10.26 3.44 2.96
N ARG A 111 9.86 2.76 4.04
CA ARG A 111 10.38 1.43 4.37
C ARG A 111 10.16 0.41 3.25
N GLU A 112 8.94 0.34 2.71
CA GLU A 112 8.64 -0.57 1.60
C GLU A 112 9.42 -0.21 0.33
N ARG A 113 9.68 1.09 0.08
CA ARG A 113 10.51 1.53 -1.04
C ARG A 113 11.96 1.11 -0.85
N GLU A 114 12.52 1.27 0.34
CA GLU A 114 13.89 0.86 0.66
C GLU A 114 14.04 -0.66 0.51
N GLU A 115 13.13 -1.44 1.09
CA GLU A 115 13.14 -2.90 0.97
C GLU A 115 13.12 -3.36 -0.49
N LYS A 116 12.25 -2.77 -1.34
CA LYS A 116 12.20 -3.11 -2.77
C LYS A 116 13.41 -2.59 -3.55
N HIS A 117 14.01 -1.48 -3.14
CA HIS A 117 15.22 -0.95 -3.76
C HIS A 117 16.44 -1.85 -3.48
N VAL A 118 16.59 -2.32 -2.24
CA VAL A 118 17.66 -3.26 -1.85
C VAL A 118 17.56 -4.55 -2.66
N VAL A 119 16.35 -5.14 -2.75
CA VAL A 119 16.12 -6.36 -3.56
C VAL A 119 16.50 -6.14 -5.03
N GLY A 120 16.17 -4.98 -5.61
CA GLY A 120 16.58 -4.65 -6.98
C GLY A 120 18.11 -4.63 -7.13
N ARG A 121 18.81 -3.93 -6.22
CA ARG A 121 20.27 -3.80 -6.27
C ARG A 121 20.99 -5.14 -6.13
N ASP A 122 20.54 -6.00 -5.22
CA ASP A 122 21.15 -7.32 -5.00
C ASP A 122 21.00 -8.22 -6.24
N MET A 123 19.88 -8.12 -6.96
CA MET A 123 19.66 -8.86 -8.21
C MET A 123 20.56 -8.37 -9.34
N TYR A 124 20.67 -7.06 -9.55
CA TYR A 124 21.50 -6.52 -10.63
C TYR A 124 23.01 -6.70 -10.36
N GLY A 125 23.46 -6.60 -9.10
CA GLY A 125 24.86 -6.83 -8.73
C GLY A 125 25.30 -8.28 -8.97
N ALA A 126 24.41 -9.26 -8.78
CA ALA A 126 24.68 -10.67 -9.05
C ALA A 126 24.77 -10.99 -10.55
N ILE A 127 24.01 -10.29 -11.40
CA ILE A 127 24.00 -10.51 -12.86
C ILE A 127 25.23 -9.89 -13.52
N SER A 128 25.80 -8.81 -12.96
CA SER A 128 27.02 -8.17 -13.47
C SER A 128 28.31 -9.00 -13.32
N HIS A 129 28.24 -10.22 -12.80
CA HIS A 129 29.37 -11.17 -12.67
C HIS A 129 29.29 -12.38 -13.61
N ILE A 130 28.47 -12.30 -14.66
CA ILE A 130 28.55 -13.22 -15.79
C ILE A 130 29.45 -12.53 -16.83
N ASP A 131 30.74 -12.86 -16.81
CA ASP A 131 31.64 -12.51 -17.91
C ASP A 131 31.01 -12.99 -19.24
N PRO A 132 31.02 -12.16 -20.30
CA PRO A 132 30.60 -12.64 -21.61
C PRO A 132 31.51 -13.81 -21.98
N MET A 133 30.91 -14.99 -22.18
CA MET A 133 31.61 -16.17 -22.70
C MET A 133 32.31 -15.74 -24.00
N GLU A 134 33.65 -15.77 -24.02
CA GLU A 134 34.42 -15.52 -25.23
C GLU A 134 33.89 -16.46 -26.33
N GLU A 135 33.39 -15.86 -27.40
CA GLU A 135 32.92 -16.56 -28.58
C GLU A 135 34.14 -17.24 -29.20
N ILE A 136 34.27 -18.56 -28.98
CA ILE A 136 35.33 -19.36 -29.62
C ILE A 136 35.04 -19.33 -31.12
N GLN A 137 35.86 -18.57 -31.85
CA GLN A 137 35.84 -18.49 -33.29
C GLN A 137 36.38 -19.82 -33.85
N ASP A 138 35.48 -20.74 -34.19
CA ASP A 138 35.79 -21.95 -34.96
C ASP A 138 36.14 -21.53 -36.40
N ASP A 139 37.43 -21.29 -36.63
CA ASP A 139 38.01 -21.09 -37.95
C ASP A 139 38.22 -22.47 -38.59
N HIS A 140 37.16 -22.99 -39.21
CA HIS A 140 37.23 -24.21 -40.02
C HIS A 140 37.37 -23.85 -41.51
N MET A 141 38.60 -23.95 -42.02
CA MET A 141 38.92 -24.20 -43.44
C MET A 141 38.68 -25.66 -43.82
#